data_AF-A0A925QKV7-F1
#
_entry.id   AF-A0A925QKV7-F1
#
_cell.length_a   1.000
_cell.length_b   1.000
_cell.length_c   1.000
_cell.angle_alpha   90.00
_cell.angle_beta   90.00
_cell.angle_gamma   90.00
#
_symmetry.space_group_name_H-M   'P 1'
#
loop_
_entity.id
_entity.type
_entity.pdbx_description
1 polymer ?
#
loop_
_entity_poly.entity_id
_entity_poly.type
_entity_poly.pdbx_seq_one_letter_code
_entity_poly.pdbx_strand_id
1 'polypeptide(L)'
;MQYGDFYYPLPANEPVLNYAPGSAEKKRLKEVLKELKAAKVDVPMYIGSEEVRTGNTINIRPPHEHKHVLGQFHTGEAKHVTKAINAALKAKDKWANLSWENRANIFLKAADLLATKYRPYINGTTMLGQSKNAYQAEIDSACE
;
A
#
# COMPACT_ATOMS: atom_id res chain seq x y z
N MET A 1 8.90 -32.36 9.00
CA MET A 1 7.57 -32.06 8.45
C MET A 1 6.62 -31.89 9.62
N GLN A 2 5.94 -30.74 9.69
CA GLN A 2 4.89 -30.53 10.68
C GLN A 2 3.59 -31.05 10.05
N TYR A 3 3.10 -32.20 10.51
CA TYR A 3 1.88 -32.86 10.00
C TYR A 3 0.63 -32.33 10.72
N GLY A 4 0.48 -31.01 10.80
CA GLY A 4 -0.68 -30.38 11.43
C GLY A 4 -1.73 -30.05 10.39
N ASP A 5 -2.99 -30.33 10.69
CA ASP A 5 -4.12 -29.79 9.92
C ASP A 5 -4.29 -28.30 10.28
N PHE A 6 -4.12 -27.43 9.29
CA PHE A 6 -4.27 -25.98 9.45
C PHE A 6 -5.59 -25.53 8.82
N TYR A 7 -6.41 -24.85 9.62
CA TYR A 7 -7.69 -24.28 9.20
C TYR A 7 -7.57 -22.77 9.06
N TYR A 8 -7.99 -22.26 7.90
CA TYR A 8 -8.16 -20.83 7.66
C TYR A 8 -9.65 -20.54 7.50
N PRO A 9 -10.12 -19.36 7.92
CA PRO A 9 -11.47 -18.93 7.59
C PRO A 9 -11.62 -18.93 6.07
N LEU A 10 -12.76 -19.41 5.57
CA LEU A 10 -13.08 -19.32 4.16
C LEU A 10 -13.10 -17.84 3.75
N PRO A 11 -12.43 -17.45 2.65
CA PRO A 11 -12.42 -16.07 2.21
C PRO A 11 -13.85 -15.64 1.85
N ALA A 12 -14.22 -14.45 2.30
CA ALA A 12 -15.43 -13.76 1.89
C ALA A 12 -15.02 -12.40 1.32
N ASN A 13 -15.75 -11.91 0.32
CA ASN A 13 -15.48 -10.60 -0.25
C ASN A 13 -15.61 -9.51 0.81
N GLU A 14 -14.63 -8.60 0.82
CA GLU A 14 -14.65 -7.46 1.71
C GLU A 14 -15.88 -6.57 1.45
N PRO A 15 -16.66 -6.19 2.48
CA PRO A 15 -17.83 -5.34 2.30
C PRO A 15 -17.47 -3.97 1.73
N VAL A 16 -18.21 -3.50 0.72
CA VAL A 16 -18.02 -2.17 0.13
C VAL A 16 -18.67 -1.11 1.00
N LEU A 17 -17.88 -0.16 1.50
CA LEU A 17 -18.39 0.98 2.26
C LEU A 17 -18.97 2.05 1.32
N ASN A 18 -20.12 2.61 1.70
CA ASN A 18 -20.89 3.50 0.82
C ASN A 18 -20.56 5.00 0.98
N TYR A 19 -19.86 5.40 2.05
CA TYR A 19 -19.50 6.79 2.33
C TYR A 19 -20.71 7.76 2.32
N ALA A 20 -21.84 7.29 2.85
CA ALA A 20 -23.08 8.04 2.93
C ALA A 20 -22.94 9.35 3.76
N PRO A 21 -23.80 10.35 3.54
CA PRO A 21 -23.83 11.55 4.39
C PRO A 21 -23.91 11.20 5.88
N GLY A 22 -23.00 11.75 6.70
CA GLY A 22 -22.95 11.52 8.15
C GLY A 22 -22.27 10.23 8.59
N SER A 23 -21.85 9.35 7.68
CA SER A 23 -21.23 8.08 8.04
C SER A 23 -19.82 8.24 8.64
N ALA A 24 -19.44 7.30 9.50
CA ALA A 24 -18.17 7.35 10.23
C ALA A 24 -16.97 7.23 9.27
N GLU A 25 -17.06 6.37 8.28
CA GLU A 25 -16.04 6.17 7.26
C GLU A 25 -15.86 7.41 6.37
N LYS A 26 -16.93 8.14 6.08
CA LYS A 26 -16.84 9.42 5.36
C LYS A 26 -16.14 10.48 6.18
N LYS A 27 -16.48 10.58 7.48
CA LYS A 27 -15.80 11.51 8.39
C LYS A 27 -14.31 11.18 8.45
N ARG A 28 -13.96 9.91 8.67
CA ARG A 28 -12.56 9.47 8.76
C ARG A 28 -11.80 9.69 7.46
N LEU A 29 -12.39 9.39 6.31
CA LEU A 29 -11.75 9.60 5.01
C LEU A 29 -11.45 11.09 4.77
N LYS A 30 -12.36 12.00 5.15
CA LYS A 30 -12.11 13.45 5.05
C LYS A 30 -10.94 13.91 5.93
N GLU A 31 -10.84 13.38 7.15
CA GLU A 31 -9.71 13.67 8.05
C GLU A 31 -8.39 13.20 7.42
N VAL A 32 -8.36 11.97 6.89
CA VAL A 32 -7.17 11.42 6.24
C VAL A 32 -6.79 12.17 4.98
N LEU A 33 -7.75 12.59 4.14
CA LEU A 33 -7.44 13.43 2.97
C LEU A 33 -6.79 14.76 3.38
N LYS A 34 -7.23 15.36 4.49
CA LYS A 34 -6.62 16.57 5.04
C LYS A 34 -5.21 16.30 5.57
N GLU A 35 -5.02 15.20 6.29
CA GLU A 35 -3.72 14.75 6.81
C GLU A 35 -2.72 14.53 5.67
N LEU A 36 -3.10 13.75 4.66
CA LEU A 36 -2.27 13.41 3.49
C LEU A 36 -1.92 14.63 2.64
N LYS A 37 -2.81 15.61 2.49
CA LYS A 37 -2.53 16.87 1.78
C LYS A 37 -1.66 17.84 2.58
N ALA A 38 -1.64 17.73 3.91
CA ALA A 38 -0.84 18.59 4.77
C ALA A 38 0.62 18.10 4.87
N ALA A 39 0.82 16.79 4.81
CA ALA A 39 2.15 16.18 4.81
C ALA A 39 2.78 16.23 3.41
N LYS A 40 4.10 16.45 3.35
CA LYS A 40 4.88 16.20 2.14
C LYS A 40 5.62 14.89 2.30
N VAL A 41 5.29 13.90 1.47
CA VAL A 41 5.95 12.60 1.51
C VAL A 41 7.26 12.63 0.72
N ASP A 42 8.26 11.90 1.21
CA ASP A 42 9.54 11.74 0.55
C ASP A 42 9.83 10.24 0.44
N VAL A 43 9.59 9.69 -0.76
CA VAL A 43 9.47 8.25 -1.00
C VAL A 43 10.81 7.69 -1.49
N PRO A 44 11.52 6.90 -0.67
CA PRO A 44 12.74 6.22 -1.07
C PRO A 44 12.44 4.95 -1.88
N MET A 45 13.47 4.38 -2.50
CA MET A 45 13.43 2.97 -2.92
C MET A 45 13.80 2.08 -1.73
N TYR A 46 13.13 0.94 -1.57
CA TYR A 46 13.57 -0.10 -0.64
C TYR A 46 14.19 -1.25 -1.44
N ILE A 47 15.48 -1.51 -1.23
CA ILE A 47 16.22 -2.58 -1.89
C ILE A 47 16.68 -3.58 -0.82
N GLY A 48 15.97 -4.70 -0.70
CA GLY A 48 16.14 -5.60 0.44
C GLY A 48 15.72 -4.88 1.73
N SER A 49 16.65 -4.77 2.69
CA SER A 49 16.45 -4.03 3.94
C SER A 49 16.97 -2.59 3.90
N GLU A 50 17.54 -2.15 2.77
CA GLU A 50 18.16 -0.82 2.66
C GLU A 50 17.17 0.21 2.10
N GLU A 51 17.08 1.34 2.81
CA GLU A 51 16.43 2.56 2.30
C GLU A 51 17.42 3.31 1.40
N VAL A 52 17.08 3.45 0.11
CA VAL A 52 17.95 4.04 -0.90
C VAL A 52 17.39 5.37 -1.38
N ARG A 53 18.18 6.44 -1.20
CA ARG A 53 17.89 7.81 -1.62
C ARG A 53 18.93 8.26 -2.64
N THR A 54 18.46 8.64 -3.82
CA THR A 54 19.34 9.02 -4.94
C THR A 54 19.56 10.53 -5.04
N GLY A 55 18.75 11.34 -4.35
CA GLY A 55 18.67 12.78 -4.55
C GLY A 55 18.03 13.21 -5.89
N ASN A 56 17.96 12.32 -6.89
CA ASN A 56 17.20 12.54 -8.12
C ASN A 56 15.72 12.25 -7.86
N THR A 57 14.88 13.28 -7.86
CA THR A 57 13.49 13.19 -7.40
C THR A 57 12.48 13.68 -8.42
N ILE A 58 11.31 13.03 -8.46
CA ILE A 58 10.14 13.47 -9.23
C ILE A 58 9.00 13.77 -8.27
N ASN A 59 8.31 14.90 -8.50
CA ASN A 59 7.17 15.31 -7.69
C ASN A 59 5.95 14.42 -7.93
N ILE A 60 5.26 14.07 -6.84
CA ILE A 60 3.94 13.43 -6.84
C ILE A 60 2.90 14.52 -6.70
N ARG A 61 1.94 14.54 -7.64
CA ARG A 61 0.92 15.60 -7.74
C ARG A 61 -0.45 14.96 -7.98
N PRO A 62 -1.52 15.47 -7.37
CA PRO A 62 -2.86 14.99 -7.69
C PRO A 62 -3.23 15.37 -9.13
N PRO A 63 -3.76 14.44 -9.96
CA PRO A 63 -4.14 14.77 -11.33
C PRO A 63 -5.19 15.90 -11.42
N HIS A 64 -6.13 15.95 -10.49
CA HIS A 64 -7.17 17.00 -10.38
C HIS A 64 -6.67 18.32 -9.76
N GLU A 65 -5.46 18.37 -9.23
CA GLU A 65 -4.88 19.55 -8.58
C GLU A 65 -3.37 19.61 -8.82
N HIS A 66 -2.98 19.68 -10.09
CA HIS A 66 -1.60 19.56 -10.55
C HIS A 66 -0.63 20.61 -9.98
N LYS A 67 -1.14 21.73 -9.44
CA LYS A 67 -0.30 22.72 -8.74
C LYS A 67 0.13 22.26 -7.34
N HIS A 68 -0.65 21.41 -6.69
CA HIS A 68 -0.34 20.87 -5.37
C HIS A 68 0.75 19.79 -5.45
N VAL A 69 1.68 19.80 -4.49
CA VAL A 69 2.75 18.79 -4.35
C VAL A 69 2.42 17.94 -3.13
N LEU A 70 2.08 16.68 -3.34
CA LEU A 70 1.88 15.71 -2.25
C LEU A 70 3.22 15.24 -1.67
N GLY A 71 4.26 15.26 -2.50
CA GLY A 71 5.58 14.78 -2.11
C GLY A 71 6.45 14.55 -3.33
N GLN A 72 7.49 13.75 -3.14
CA GLN A 72 8.44 13.38 -4.18
C GLN A 72 8.89 11.94 -3.98
N PHE A 73 9.34 11.28 -5.06
CA PHE A 73 9.96 9.97 -4.98
C PHE A 73 11.33 9.97 -5.65
N HIS A 74 12.24 9.15 -5.12
CA HIS A 74 13.58 8.97 -5.65
C HIS A 74 13.57 8.05 -6.87
N THR A 75 14.14 8.51 -7.98
CA THR A 75 14.26 7.72 -9.20
C THR A 75 15.48 6.82 -9.17
N GLY A 76 15.31 5.60 -9.69
CA GLY A 76 16.37 4.61 -9.84
C GLY A 76 17.16 4.77 -11.15
N GLU A 77 18.27 4.04 -11.22
CA GLU A 77 19.15 3.93 -12.40
C GLU A 77 19.44 2.43 -12.59
N ALA A 78 20.08 2.05 -13.69
CA ALA A 78 20.40 0.65 -13.99
C ALA A 78 21.11 -0.08 -12.81
N LYS A 79 22.03 0.60 -12.12
CA LYS A 79 22.71 0.04 -10.93
C LYS A 79 21.75 -0.32 -9.79
N HIS A 80 20.69 0.46 -9.59
CA HIS A 80 19.68 0.20 -8.57
C HIS A 80 18.83 -1.01 -8.93
N VAL A 81 18.51 -1.18 -10.22
CA VAL A 81 17.82 -2.38 -10.73
C VAL A 81 18.65 -3.64 -10.48
N THR A 82 19.94 -3.62 -10.82
CA THR A 82 20.84 -4.75 -10.55
C THR A 82 20.94 -5.07 -9.06
N LYS A 83 21.02 -4.05 -8.20
CA LYS A 83 20.99 -4.24 -6.73
C LYS A 83 19.67 -4.89 -6.28
N ALA A 84 18.52 -4.45 -6.81
CA ALA A 84 17.22 -5.02 -6.49
C ALA A 84 17.09 -6.49 -6.92
N ILE A 85 17.57 -6.84 -8.12
CA ILE A 85 17.62 -8.23 -8.60
C ILE A 85 18.46 -9.10 -7.66
N ASN A 86 19.67 -8.65 -7.32
CA ASN A 86 20.55 -9.41 -6.44
C ASN A 86 19.97 -9.57 -5.03
N ALA A 87 19.32 -8.53 -4.49
CA ALA A 87 18.66 -8.59 -3.19
C ALA A 87 17.49 -9.59 -3.19
N ALA A 88 16.66 -9.58 -4.25
CA ALA A 88 15.55 -10.52 -4.40
C ALA A 88 16.06 -11.97 -4.53
N LEU A 89 17.09 -12.22 -5.35
CA LEU A 89 17.69 -13.55 -5.51
C LEU A 89 18.30 -14.07 -4.20
N LYS A 90 18.92 -13.19 -3.41
CA LYS A 90 19.46 -13.54 -2.08
C LYS A 90 18.36 -13.92 -1.08
N ALA A 91 17.18 -13.30 -1.17
CA ALA A 91 16.04 -13.60 -0.30
C ALA A 91 15.24 -14.83 -0.74
N LYS A 92 15.33 -15.21 -2.02
CA LYS A 92 14.52 -16.25 -2.67
C LYS A 92 14.48 -17.55 -1.89
N ASP A 93 15.63 -18.14 -1.56
CA ASP A 93 15.67 -19.46 -0.94
C ASP A 93 15.05 -19.44 0.47
N LYS A 94 15.29 -18.38 1.24
CA LYS A 94 14.65 -18.22 2.56
C LYS A 94 13.13 -18.10 2.44
N TRP A 95 12.64 -17.28 1.50
CA TRP A 95 11.21 -17.12 1.26
C TRP A 95 10.55 -18.41 0.76
N ALA A 96 11.18 -19.10 -0.18
CA ALA A 96 10.66 -20.35 -0.76
C ALA A 96 10.64 -21.51 0.25
N ASN A 97 11.57 -21.51 1.21
CA ASN A 97 11.63 -22.50 2.28
C ASN A 97 10.67 -22.20 3.45
N LEU A 98 9.98 -21.04 3.45
CA LEU A 98 8.86 -20.85 4.36
C LEU A 98 7.73 -21.82 3.98
N SER A 99 7.09 -22.39 5.00
CA SER A 99 5.87 -23.15 4.80
C SER A 99 4.82 -22.27 4.10
N TRP A 100 3.92 -22.89 3.32
CA TRP A 100 2.93 -22.14 2.56
C TRP A 100 1.99 -21.36 3.51
N GLU A 101 1.73 -21.90 4.70
CA GLU A 101 0.96 -21.30 5.80
C GLU A 101 1.58 -19.99 6.26
N ASN A 102 2.89 -19.99 6.54
CA ASN A 102 3.59 -18.80 7.00
C ASN A 102 3.62 -17.72 5.91
N ARG A 103 3.72 -18.11 4.64
CA ARG A 103 3.59 -17.17 3.53
C ARG A 103 2.18 -16.59 3.45
N ALA A 104 1.14 -17.44 3.54
CA ALA A 104 -0.26 -17.02 3.52
C ALA A 104 -0.59 -16.06 4.69
N ASN A 105 -0.10 -16.35 5.90
CA ASN A 105 -0.33 -15.53 7.09
C ASN A 105 0.14 -14.08 6.94
N ILE A 106 1.21 -13.83 6.18
CA ILE A 106 1.68 -12.47 5.89
C ILE A 106 0.63 -11.70 5.09
N PHE A 107 0.03 -12.34 4.07
CA PHE A 107 -1.00 -11.72 3.25
C PHE A 107 -2.33 -11.58 4.00
N LEU A 108 -2.73 -12.58 4.79
CA LEU A 108 -3.92 -12.48 5.65
C LEU A 108 -3.79 -11.34 6.65
N LYS A 109 -2.59 -11.14 7.22
CA LYS A 109 -2.35 -9.99 8.09
C LYS A 109 -2.40 -8.67 7.33
N ALA A 110 -1.88 -8.62 6.10
CA ALA A 110 -1.97 -7.44 5.26
C ALA A 110 -3.43 -7.10 4.92
N ALA A 111 -4.26 -8.10 4.60
CA ALA A 111 -5.68 -7.94 4.33
C ALA A 111 -6.44 -7.36 5.54
N ASP A 112 -6.24 -7.92 6.74
CA ASP A 112 -6.82 -7.40 8.00
C ASP A 112 -6.43 -5.93 8.26
N LEU A 113 -5.15 -5.60 8.03
CA LEU A 113 -4.64 -4.25 8.20
C LEU A 113 -5.23 -3.27 7.17
N LEU A 114 -5.46 -3.70 5.93
CA LEU A 114 -6.10 -2.91 4.88
C LEU A 114 -7.60 -2.76 5.08
N ALA A 115 -8.30 -3.79 5.54
CA ALA A 115 -9.73 -3.76 5.82
C ALA A 115 -10.08 -2.81 6.99
N THR A 116 -9.14 -2.63 7.94
CA THR A 116 -9.34 -1.88 9.17
C THR A 116 -8.48 -0.61 9.23
N LYS A 117 -7.30 -0.70 9.84
CA LYS A 117 -6.44 0.41 10.24
C LYS A 117 -6.04 1.30 9.07
N TYR A 118 -5.69 0.70 7.93
CA TYR A 118 -5.16 1.42 6.77
C TYR A 118 -6.20 1.67 5.69
N ARG A 119 -7.44 1.18 5.82
CA ARG A 119 -8.52 1.40 4.84
C ARG A 119 -8.69 2.86 4.42
N PRO A 120 -8.85 3.83 5.34
CA PRO A 120 -9.04 5.22 4.93
C PRO A 120 -7.76 5.83 4.32
N TYR A 121 -6.59 5.31 4.69
CA TYR A 121 -5.30 5.75 4.15
C TYR A 121 -5.09 5.27 2.72
N ILE A 122 -5.31 3.99 2.44
CA ILE A 122 -5.14 3.47 1.08
C ILE A 122 -6.13 4.13 0.12
N ASN A 123 -7.41 4.25 0.51
CA ASN A 123 -8.40 5.00 -0.27
C ASN A 123 -8.01 6.46 -0.46
N GLY A 124 -7.57 7.14 0.61
CA GLY A 124 -7.13 8.54 0.55
C GLY A 124 -5.95 8.74 -0.41
N THR A 125 -4.95 7.86 -0.36
CA THR A 125 -3.79 7.92 -1.27
C THR A 125 -4.17 7.64 -2.72
N THR A 126 -5.07 6.68 -2.98
CA THR A 126 -5.60 6.37 -4.31
C THR A 126 -6.40 7.55 -4.86
N MET A 127 -7.29 8.15 -4.06
CA MET A 127 -8.04 9.35 -4.46
C MET A 127 -7.11 10.51 -4.83
N LEU A 128 -6.10 10.80 -4.00
CA LEU A 128 -5.19 11.90 -4.25
C LEU A 128 -4.23 11.62 -5.40
N GLY A 129 -3.54 10.48 -5.40
CA GLY A 129 -2.51 10.14 -6.38
C GLY A 129 -3.06 9.79 -7.76
N GLN A 130 -4.27 9.25 -7.84
CA GLN A 130 -4.86 8.75 -9.09
C GLN A 130 -6.19 9.44 -9.46
N SER A 131 -6.62 10.42 -8.67
CA SER A 131 -7.84 11.20 -8.92
C SER A 131 -9.13 10.37 -8.94
N LYS A 132 -9.19 9.27 -8.19
CA LYS A 132 -10.41 8.49 -8.01
C LYS A 132 -11.39 9.20 -7.06
N ASN A 133 -12.69 8.94 -7.25
CA ASN A 133 -13.69 9.28 -6.24
C ASN A 133 -13.69 8.23 -5.12
N ALA A 134 -14.40 8.51 -4.01
CA ALA A 134 -14.40 7.63 -2.83
C ALA A 134 -14.87 6.20 -3.14
N TYR A 135 -15.90 6.04 -3.97
CA TYR A 135 -16.40 4.73 -4.37
C TYR A 135 -15.39 3.97 -5.24
N GLN A 136 -14.79 4.64 -6.22
CA GLN A 136 -13.80 4.04 -7.12
C GLN A 136 -12.50 3.67 -6.40
N ALA A 137 -12.12 4.40 -5.35
CA ALA A 137 -11.00 4.03 -4.50
C ALA A 137 -11.32 2.84 -3.60
N GLU A 138 -12.54 2.80 -3.04
CA GLU A 138 -12.99 1.72 -2.17
C GLU A 138 -12.99 0.36 -2.87
N ILE A 139 -13.61 0.27 -4.03
CA ILE A 139 -13.73 -1.00 -4.78
C ILE A 139 -12.42 -1.47 -5.42
N ASP A 140 -11.37 -0.66 -5.38
CA ASP A 140 -10.08 -0.93 -6.03
C ASP A 140 -8.95 -1.14 -5.03
N SER A 141 -8.91 -0.33 -3.97
CA SER A 141 -7.74 -0.27 -3.09
C SER A 141 -8.01 -0.79 -1.68
N ALA A 142 -9.28 -1.01 -1.32
CA ALA A 142 -9.68 -1.53 -0.02
C ALA A 142 -10.42 -2.88 -0.12
N CYS A 143 -11.23 -3.09 -1.15
CA CYS A 143 -12.02 -4.31 -1.31
C CYS A 143 -11.34 -5.31 -2.26
N GLU A 144 -10.77 -6.38 -1.71
CA GLU A 144 -10.18 -7.53 -2.43
C GLU A 144 -10.80 -8.85 -1.93
#